data_AF-A0A953UQ27-F1
#
_entry.id   AF-A0A953UQ27-F1
#
_cell.length_a   1.000
_cell.length_b   1.000
_cell.length_c   1.000
_cell.angle_alpha   90.00
_cell.angle_beta   90.00
_cell.angle_gamma   90.00
#
_symmetry.space_group_name_H-M   'P 1'
#
loop_
_entity.id
_entity.type
_entity.pdbx_description
1 polymer ?
#
loop_
_entity_poly.entity_id
_entity_poly.type
_entity_poly.pdbx_seq_one_letter_code
_entity_poly.pdbx_strand_id
1 'polypeptide(L)'
;MKRPLVYRPAAQRELAHMDRSDAQRITHALEAFADTGRGDVKALKGALKGRYRLRIGKWRVFFSLDQPGNVVVTDVDNRGQAY
;
A
#
# COMPACT_ATOMS: atom_id res chain seq x y z
N MET A 1 7.13 16.37 -4.91
CA MET A 1 6.61 16.73 -3.58
C MET A 1 6.22 15.43 -2.90
N LYS A 2 6.86 15.08 -1.77
CA LYS A 2 6.64 13.81 -1.06
C LYS A 2 5.25 13.79 -0.45
N ARG A 3 4.48 12.76 -0.74
CA ARG A 3 3.16 12.53 -0.13
C ARG A 3 3.32 11.91 1.27
N PRO A 4 2.66 12.41 2.32
CA PRO A 4 2.66 11.73 3.62
C PRO A 4 2.02 10.34 3.51
N LEU A 5 2.65 9.35 4.17
CA LEU A 5 2.11 8.00 4.31
C LEU A 5 1.35 7.90 5.64
N VAL A 6 0.10 7.48 5.57
CA VAL A 6 -0.75 7.25 6.75
C VAL A 6 -1.20 5.80 6.74
N TYR A 7 -0.88 5.06 7.78
CA TYR A 7 -1.24 3.65 7.87
C TYR A 7 -2.47 3.47 8.75
N ARG A 8 -3.48 2.75 8.25
CA ARG A 8 -4.61 2.30 9.07
C ARG A 8 -4.17 1.15 9.97
N PRO A 9 -4.85 0.93 11.11
CA PRO A 9 -4.48 -0.13 12.06
C PRO A 9 -4.42 -1.54 11.46
N ALA A 10 -5.21 -1.83 10.42
CA ALA A 10 -5.14 -3.12 9.71
C ALA A 10 -3.78 -3.30 9.00
N ALA A 11 -3.39 -2.34 8.18
CA ALA A 11 -2.08 -2.34 7.51
C ALA A 11 -0.91 -2.36 8.51
N GLN A 12 -0.99 -1.63 9.62
CA GLN A 12 0.05 -1.65 10.66
C GLN A 12 0.20 -3.04 11.29
N ARG A 13 -0.92 -3.69 11.62
CA ARG A 13 -0.91 -5.05 12.17
C ARG A 13 -0.30 -6.04 11.18
N GLU A 14 -0.68 -5.95 9.92
CA GLU A 14 -0.14 -6.87 8.91
C GLU A 14 1.38 -6.68 8.73
N LEU A 15 1.84 -5.44 8.59
CA LEU A 15 3.28 -5.14 8.50
C LEU A 15 4.05 -5.61 9.74
N ALA A 16 3.44 -5.59 10.92
CA ALA A 16 4.06 -6.06 12.16
C ALA A 16 4.14 -7.60 12.24
N HIS A 17 3.25 -8.34 11.57
CA HIS A 17 3.28 -9.80 11.50
C HIS A 17 4.20 -10.35 10.41
N MET A 18 4.58 -9.52 9.43
CA MET A 18 5.51 -9.89 8.38
C MET A 18 6.93 -10.08 8.90
N ASP A 19 7.72 -10.87 8.18
CA ASP A 19 9.16 -10.85 8.39
C ASP A 19 9.74 -9.47 8.08
N ARG A 20 10.87 -9.15 8.74
CA ARG A 20 11.50 -7.83 8.63
C ARG A 20 11.84 -7.46 7.19
N SER A 21 12.20 -8.44 6.35
CA SER A 21 12.63 -8.18 4.98
C SER A 21 11.46 -7.80 4.08
N ASP A 22 10.32 -8.47 4.22
CA ASP A 22 9.07 -8.18 3.53
C ASP A 22 8.52 -6.81 3.99
N ALA A 23 8.49 -6.54 5.30
CA ALA A 23 8.04 -5.26 5.84
C ALA A 23 8.89 -4.07 5.35
N GLN A 24 10.22 -4.22 5.32
CA GLN A 24 11.13 -3.20 4.79
C GLN A 24 10.93 -2.99 3.29
N ARG A 25 10.79 -4.07 2.51
CA ARG A 25 10.54 -4.00 1.07
C ARG A 25 9.26 -3.23 0.77
N ILE A 26 8.21 -3.48 1.54
CA ILE A 26 6.92 -2.80 1.36
C ILE A 26 7.03 -1.32 1.73
N THR A 27 7.67 -1.01 2.86
CA THR A 27 7.88 0.37 3.30
C THR A 27 8.66 1.18 2.27
N HIS A 28 9.79 0.67 1.78
CA HIS A 28 10.60 1.37 0.77
C HIS A 28 9.84 1.59 -0.54
N ALA A 29 9.03 0.61 -0.98
CA ALA A 29 8.23 0.76 -2.19
C ALA A 29 7.12 1.81 -2.02
N LEU A 30 6.52 1.90 -0.83
CA LEU A 30 5.54 2.93 -0.50
C LEU A 30 6.16 4.32 -0.46
N GLU A 31 7.35 4.45 0.12
CA GLU A 31 8.10 5.71 0.14
C GLU A 31 8.46 6.16 -1.28
N ALA A 32 8.99 5.25 -2.11
CA ALA A 32 9.30 5.54 -3.50
C ALA A 32 8.05 5.95 -4.30
N PHE A 33 6.91 5.29 -4.05
CA PHE A 33 5.63 5.68 -4.64
C PHE A 33 5.17 7.06 -4.14
N ALA A 34 5.29 7.34 -2.85
CA ALA A 34 4.93 8.63 -2.28
C ALA A 34 5.78 9.79 -2.82
N ASP A 35 7.04 9.52 -3.19
CA ASP A 35 7.96 10.50 -3.75
C ASP A 35 7.75 10.71 -5.26
N THR A 36 7.52 9.62 -6.00
CA THR A 36 7.56 9.65 -7.48
C THR A 36 6.20 9.45 -8.15
N GLY A 37 5.23 8.90 -7.43
CA GLY A 37 3.95 8.44 -7.98
C GLY A 37 4.06 7.21 -8.90
N ARG A 38 5.23 6.57 -8.99
CA ARG A 38 5.50 5.44 -9.90
C ARG A 38 5.42 4.09 -9.17
N GLY A 39 5.05 3.05 -9.92
CA GLY A 39 4.95 1.66 -9.45
C GLY A 39 3.91 0.87 -10.23
N ASP A 40 3.77 -0.43 -9.93
CA ASP A 40 2.65 -1.26 -10.44
C ASP A 40 1.38 -0.93 -9.65
N VAL A 41 0.82 0.25 -9.97
CA VAL A 41 -0.38 0.79 -9.35
C VAL A 41 -1.57 0.57 -10.27
N LYS A 42 -2.65 0.01 -9.70
CA LYS A 42 -3.91 -0.16 -10.39
C LYS A 42 -5.05 0.51 -9.61
N ALA A 43 -5.80 1.38 -10.27
CA ALA A 43 -7.06 1.90 -9.74
C ALA A 43 -8.09 0.77 -9.68
N LEU A 44 -8.76 0.63 -8.53
CA LEU A 44 -9.85 -0.32 -8.34
C LEU A 44 -11.16 0.25 -8.90
N LYS A 45 -12.05 -0.65 -9.32
CA LYS A 45 -13.32 -0.32 -10.00
C LYS A 45 -14.53 -0.71 -9.14
N GLY A 46 -15.71 -0.22 -9.53
CA GLY A 46 -16.97 -0.55 -8.86
C GLY A 46 -17.05 0.03 -7.45
N ALA A 47 -17.47 -0.79 -6.49
CA ALA A 47 -17.61 -0.42 -5.07
C ALA A 47 -16.31 0.10 -4.42
N LEU A 48 -15.15 -0.17 -5.04
CA LEU A 48 -13.83 0.24 -4.55
C LEU A 48 -13.27 1.45 -5.30
N LYS A 49 -14.08 2.19 -6.06
CA LYS A 49 -13.66 3.41 -6.76
C LYS A 49 -13.03 4.41 -5.76
N GLY A 50 -11.93 5.03 -6.17
CA GLY A 50 -11.13 5.92 -5.30
C GLY A 50 -10.05 5.20 -4.48
N ARG A 51 -10.00 3.86 -4.55
CA ARG A 51 -8.93 3.04 -3.98
C ARG A 51 -8.01 2.53 -5.07
N TYR A 52 -6.79 2.23 -4.66
CA TYR A 52 -5.68 1.82 -5.50
C TYR A 52 -5.02 0.59 -4.89
N ARG A 53 -4.31 -0.15 -5.75
CA ARG A 53 -3.49 -1.29 -5.35
C ARG A 53 -2.10 -1.14 -5.94
N LEU A 54 -1.08 -1.11 -5.08
CA LEU A 54 0.33 -1.21 -5.46
C LEU A 54 0.78 -2.66 -5.32
N ARG A 55 1.37 -3.23 -6.38
CA ARG A 55 1.94 -4.58 -6.35
C ARG A 55 3.44 -4.52 -6.03
N ILE A 56 3.85 -5.33 -5.06
CA ILE A 56 5.26 -5.42 -4.59
C ILE A 56 5.62 -6.90 -4.51
N GLY A 57 6.08 -7.48 -5.62
CA GLY A 57 6.34 -8.91 -5.72
C GLY A 57 5.06 -9.75 -5.49
N LYS A 58 5.04 -10.51 -4.39
CA LYS A 58 3.89 -11.33 -3.94
C LYS A 58 2.82 -10.52 -3.19
N TRP A 59 3.20 -9.36 -2.67
CA TRP A 59 2.35 -8.51 -1.83
C TRP A 59 1.51 -7.53 -2.65
N ARG A 60 0.34 -7.21 -2.13
CA ARG A 60 -0.58 -6.16 -2.59
C ARG A 60 -0.79 -5.20 -1.45
N VAL A 61 -0.55 -3.93 -1.71
CA VAL A 61 -0.87 -2.86 -0.78
C VAL A 61 -2.06 -2.11 -1.31
N PHE A 62 -3.10 -2.01 -0.51
CA PHE A 62 -4.31 -1.26 -0.82
C PHE A 62 -4.26 0.11 -0.15
N PHE A 63 -4.55 1.16 -0.90
CA PHE A 63 -4.50 2.53 -0.40
C PHE A 63 -5.51 3.45 -1.09
N SER A 64 -5.79 4.60 -0.47
CA SER A 64 -6.49 5.73 -1.09
C SER A 64 -5.56 6.95 -1.16
N LEU A 65 -5.94 7.91 -2.01
CA LEU A 65 -5.31 9.23 -2.07
C LEU A 65 -6.30 10.23 -1.48
N ASP A 66 -6.01 10.74 -0.29
CA ASP A 66 -6.83 11.76 0.36
C ASP A 66 -6.32 13.16 -0.03
N GLN A 67 -7.21 14.14 -0.12
CA GLN A 67 -6.81 15.54 -0.26
C GLN A 67 -6.30 16.05 1.11
N PRO A 68 -5.15 16.72 1.21
CA PRO A 68 -4.39 17.44 0.16
C PRO A 68 -3.26 16.65 -0.53
N GLY A 69 -3.25 15.32 -0.47
CA GLY A 69 -2.27 14.47 -1.18
C GLY A 69 -1.70 13.30 -0.39
N ASN A 70 -2.36 12.90 0.70
CA ASN A 70 -1.86 11.81 1.56
C ASN A 70 -2.10 10.45 0.90
N VAL A 71 -1.15 9.53 1.05
CA VAL A 71 -1.31 8.13 0.70
C VAL A 71 -1.77 7.39 1.95
N VAL A 72 -3.04 7.03 2.00
CA VAL A 72 -3.64 6.33 3.14
C VAL A 72 -3.62 4.83 2.87
N VAL A 73 -2.68 4.13 3.48
CA VAL A 73 -2.52 2.68 3.37
C VAL A 73 -3.59 2.01 4.21
N THR A 74 -4.54 1.35 3.57
CA THR A 74 -5.68 0.72 4.24
C THR A 74 -5.39 -0.71 4.63
N ASP A 75 -4.70 -1.46 3.76
CA ASP A 75 -4.47 -2.88 3.97
C ASP A 75 -3.26 -3.40 3.20
N VAL A 76 -2.71 -4.52 3.64
CA VAL A 76 -1.61 -5.23 2.98
C VAL A 76 -1.97 -6.71 2.93
N ASP A 77 -1.76 -7.35 1.79
CA ASP A 77 -2.20 -8.74 1.58
C ASP A 77 -1.21 -9.51 0.70
N ASN A 78 -1.06 -10.82 0.95
CA ASN A 78 -0.26 -11.74 0.15
C ASN A 78 -1.18 -12.59 -0.72
N ARG A 79 -0.90 -12.67 -2.04
CA ARG A 79 -1.68 -13.53 -2.95
C ARG A 79 -1.77 -14.99 -2.50
N GLY A 80 -0.76 -15.47 -1.77
CA GLY A 80 -0.55 -16.89 -1.52
C GLY A 80 -1.13 -17.42 -0.20
N GLN A 81 -1.68 -16.56 0.66
CA GLN A 81 -2.35 -16.97 1.91
C GLN A 81 -3.86 -16.65 1.89
N ALA A 82 -4.37 -16.13 0.77
CA ALA A 82 -5.79 -16.00 0.56
C ALA A 82 -6.36 -17.35 0.08
N TYR A 83 -7.05 -18.01 1.03
CA TYR A 83 -7.80 -19.27 0.99
C TYR A 83 -7.04 -20.56 1.34
#